data_AF-A0A3D0U2W2-F1
#
_entry.id   AF-A0A3D0U2W2-F1
#
_cell.length_a   1.000
_cell.length_b   1.000
_cell.length_c   1.000
_cell.angle_alpha   90.00
_cell.angle_beta   90.00
_cell.angle_gamma   90.00
#
_symmetry.space_group_name_H-M   'P 1'
#
loop_
_entity.id
_entity.type
_entity.pdbx_description
1 polymer ?
#
loop_
_entity_poly.entity_id
_entity_poly.type
_entity_poly.pdbx_seq_one_letter_code
_entity_poly.pdbx_strand_id
1 'polypeptide(L)'
;MTLLKWNLWALTFVVLVSCGGGGGGGGDSSPSNLEDNPEPELPQDLQTGIFTDAPVTGLRYEHGRITGYTDDGEFQYDANSSDPVCFYIGEVRLGCSVVGAIITPFDLSAPGQPAGLQSGYNITRLLNSLDVSDTPEISLSEETRRATGIITFAVSDAVFATDELVVDLVNRYAPEGVLLSREQASNLIADNADVQTAISNLNQVLNESVSGITIRWNGALTGPGVLAHI
;
A
#
# COMPACT_ATOMS: atom_id res chain seq x y z
N MET A 1 -57.79 0.84 41.24
CA MET A 1 -56.92 1.00 42.43
C MET A 1 -56.26 -0.34 42.68
N THR A 2 -55.09 -0.57 42.08
CA THR A 2 -54.39 -1.86 42.09
C THR A 2 -52.89 -1.58 42.10
N LEU A 3 -52.27 -1.89 43.24
CA LEU A 3 -50.84 -1.89 43.54
C LEU A 3 -50.18 -3.15 42.96
N LEU A 4 -48.97 -3.06 42.41
CA LEU A 4 -48.07 -4.20 42.12
C LEU A 4 -46.74 -3.65 41.55
N LYS A 5 -45.51 -4.09 41.85
CA LYS A 5 -44.85 -4.92 42.87
C LYS A 5 -43.34 -4.61 42.71
N TRP A 6 -42.60 -4.49 43.81
CA TRP A 6 -41.16 -4.22 43.84
C TRP A 6 -40.41 -5.55 43.94
N ASN A 7 -39.53 -5.88 42.99
CA ASN A 7 -38.72 -7.09 43.05
C ASN A 7 -37.40 -6.81 43.79
N LEU A 8 -37.29 -7.44 44.96
CA LEU A 8 -36.13 -7.53 45.82
C LEU A 8 -35.26 -8.70 45.31
N TRP A 9 -34.01 -8.46 44.94
CA TRP A 9 -33.04 -9.53 44.70
C TRP A 9 -32.13 -9.67 45.92
N ALA A 10 -32.20 -10.86 46.54
CA ALA A 10 -31.54 -11.20 47.77
C ALA A 10 -30.09 -11.62 47.55
N LEU A 11 -29.27 -11.19 48.50
CA LEU A 11 -27.87 -11.48 48.74
C LEU A 11 -27.68 -12.95 49.15
N THR A 12 -26.70 -13.65 48.56
CA THR A 12 -26.22 -14.96 49.08
C THR A 12 -24.72 -14.88 49.36
N PHE A 13 -24.40 -14.82 50.64
CA PHE A 13 -23.06 -14.98 51.23
C PHE A 13 -22.82 -16.46 51.50
N VAL A 14 -21.68 -17.01 51.07
CA VAL A 14 -21.16 -18.29 51.57
C VAL A 14 -19.75 -18.06 52.08
N VAL A 15 -19.60 -18.25 53.40
CA VAL A 15 -18.32 -18.28 54.12
C VAL A 15 -17.98 -19.75 54.32
N LEU A 16 -16.79 -20.18 53.89
CA LEU A 16 -16.19 -21.43 54.36
C LEU A 16 -14.73 -21.19 54.76
N VAL A 17 -14.39 -21.91 55.82
CA VAL A 17 -13.32 -21.71 56.80
C VAL A 17 -11.98 -22.31 56.34
N SER A 18 -10.91 -21.75 56.88
CA SER A 18 -9.53 -22.18 56.71
C SER A 18 -9.17 -23.49 57.46
N CYS A 19 -8.25 -24.24 56.88
CA CYS A 19 -7.27 -25.15 57.50
C CYS A 19 -6.22 -25.36 56.39
N GLY A 20 -4.91 -25.11 56.50
CA GLY A 20 -3.97 -25.38 57.57
C GLY A 20 -3.06 -26.57 57.16
N GLY A 21 -1.82 -26.30 56.70
CA GLY A 21 -0.68 -27.24 56.85
C GLY A 21 -0.08 -27.92 55.60
N GLY A 22 1.15 -27.50 55.23
CA GLY A 22 2.36 -28.35 55.21
C GLY A 22 2.64 -29.38 54.10
N GLY A 23 3.64 -29.07 53.24
CA GLY A 23 4.84 -29.90 53.01
C GLY A 23 4.85 -31.03 51.97
N GLY A 24 5.87 -31.02 51.08
CA GLY A 24 6.57 -32.23 50.63
C GLY A 24 6.46 -32.55 49.13
N GLY A 25 7.61 -32.68 48.46
CA GLY A 25 7.73 -32.95 47.02
C GLY A 25 7.41 -34.37 46.56
N GLY A 26 7.58 -34.61 45.26
CA GLY A 26 7.46 -35.93 44.64
C GLY A 26 6.85 -35.83 43.25
N GLY A 27 7.58 -36.31 42.24
CA GLY A 27 7.22 -36.21 40.84
C GLY A 27 6.36 -37.36 40.31
N ASP A 28 6.22 -37.27 38.98
CA ASP A 28 5.82 -38.26 37.99
C ASP A 28 4.34 -38.50 37.65
N SER A 29 4.11 -38.34 36.34
CA SER A 29 3.20 -39.05 35.43
C SER A 29 1.75 -38.57 35.25
N SER A 30 1.60 -37.68 34.25
CA SER A 30 0.58 -37.53 33.18
C SER A 30 -0.82 -38.18 33.30
N PRO A 31 -1.86 -37.52 32.76
CA PRO A 31 -2.15 -37.71 31.33
C PRO A 31 -2.36 -36.41 30.53
N SER A 32 -2.06 -36.54 29.24
CA SER A 32 -1.99 -35.55 28.17
C SER A 32 -3.34 -34.97 27.71
N ASN A 33 -3.23 -33.90 26.91
CA ASN A 33 -4.14 -33.41 25.86
C ASN A 33 -5.02 -32.20 26.17
N LEU A 34 -4.43 -31.01 25.99
CA LEU A 34 -4.97 -29.98 25.11
C LEU A 34 -3.80 -29.46 24.27
N GLU A 35 -3.37 -30.27 23.30
CA GLU A 35 -2.52 -29.78 22.21
C GLU A 35 -3.34 -28.77 21.42
N ASP A 36 -2.95 -27.51 21.56
CA ASP A 36 -3.14 -26.46 20.58
C ASP A 36 -2.73 -27.04 19.22
N ASN A 37 -3.70 -27.39 18.39
CA ASN A 37 -3.45 -27.81 17.02
C ASN A 37 -3.38 -26.53 16.21
N PRO A 38 -2.19 -25.98 15.89
CA PRO A 38 -2.12 -24.86 14.98
C PRO A 38 -2.75 -25.33 13.66
N GLU A 39 -3.69 -24.52 13.16
CA GLU A 39 -4.10 -24.59 11.76
C GLU A 39 -2.84 -24.76 10.90
N PRO A 40 -2.78 -25.70 9.94
CA PRO A 40 -1.59 -25.87 9.12
C PRO A 40 -1.32 -24.57 8.34
N GLU A 41 -0.45 -23.71 8.88
CA GLU A 41 0.11 -22.57 8.17
C GLU A 41 0.86 -23.17 6.97
N LEU A 42 0.49 -22.76 5.75
CA LEU A 42 1.24 -23.11 4.55
C LEU A 42 2.71 -22.70 4.77
N PRO A 43 3.69 -23.47 4.26
CA PRO A 43 5.08 -23.05 4.34
C PRO A 43 5.23 -21.63 3.78
N GLN A 44 5.81 -20.71 4.55
CA GLN A 44 6.03 -19.34 4.09
C GLN A 44 6.96 -19.34 2.88
N ASP A 45 6.55 -18.66 1.81
CA ASP A 45 7.39 -18.37 0.65
C ASP A 45 7.71 -16.87 0.66
N LEU A 46 8.72 -16.51 1.46
CA LEU A 46 9.14 -15.13 1.61
C LEU A 46 9.80 -14.61 0.33
N GLN A 47 9.20 -13.59 -0.24
CA GLN A 47 9.67 -12.89 -1.44
C GLN A 47 9.89 -11.41 -1.12
N THR A 48 10.70 -10.77 -1.95
CA THR A 48 10.92 -9.32 -1.92
C THR A 48 10.18 -8.67 -3.10
N GLY A 49 9.41 -7.64 -2.81
CA GLY A 49 8.81 -6.75 -3.81
C GLY A 49 9.38 -5.35 -3.67
N ILE A 50 9.11 -4.48 -4.64
CA ILE A 50 9.55 -3.08 -4.64
C ILE A 50 8.33 -2.16 -4.75
N PHE A 51 8.21 -1.21 -3.83
CA PHE A 51 7.28 -0.09 -3.96
C PHE A 51 7.95 1.05 -4.74
N THR A 52 7.50 1.32 -5.96
CA THR A 52 8.18 2.24 -6.87
C THR A 52 7.25 3.08 -7.74
N ASP A 53 7.62 4.35 -7.87
CA ASP A 53 7.38 5.29 -8.97
C ASP A 53 8.67 6.13 -9.13
N ALA A 54 9.81 5.48 -8.88
CA ALA A 54 10.96 5.85 -8.03
C ALA A 54 10.92 5.03 -6.72
N PRO A 55 11.95 4.24 -6.39
CA PRO A 55 11.98 3.46 -5.15
C PRO A 55 11.82 4.37 -3.92
N VAL A 56 10.98 3.95 -2.97
CA VAL A 56 10.68 4.78 -1.79
C VAL A 56 11.25 4.13 -0.54
N THR A 57 12.20 4.80 0.12
CA THR A 57 12.74 4.41 1.42
C THR A 57 11.94 5.05 2.56
N GLY A 58 11.61 4.27 3.60
CA GLY A 58 11.01 4.76 4.83
C GLY A 58 9.48 4.63 4.93
N LEU A 59 8.81 4.01 3.95
CA LEU A 59 7.39 3.64 4.10
C LEU A 59 7.27 2.48 5.06
N ARG A 60 6.37 2.58 6.04
CA ARG A 60 6.01 1.42 6.84
C ARG A 60 5.13 0.50 6.00
N TYR A 61 5.38 -0.80 6.03
CA TYR A 61 4.53 -1.78 5.36
C TYR A 61 4.05 -2.88 6.32
N GLU A 62 2.89 -3.46 6.00
CA GLU A 62 2.30 -4.60 6.69
C GLU A 62 1.74 -5.60 5.68
N HIS A 63 2.05 -6.87 5.87
CA HIS A 63 1.48 -8.01 5.15
C HIS A 63 1.31 -9.17 6.13
N GLY A 64 0.07 -9.41 6.56
CA GLY A 64 -0.22 -10.36 7.64
C GLY A 64 0.54 -10.02 8.92
N ARG A 65 1.48 -10.89 9.35
CA ARG A 65 2.38 -10.66 10.49
C ARG A 65 3.72 -10.02 10.10
N ILE A 66 4.01 -9.88 8.80
CA ILE A 66 5.24 -9.28 8.31
C ILE A 66 5.07 -7.76 8.33
N THR A 67 5.96 -7.08 9.03
CA THR A 67 5.95 -5.61 9.11
C THR A 67 7.38 -5.09 9.01
N GLY A 68 7.55 -3.94 8.37
CA GLY A 68 8.87 -3.32 8.26
C GLY A 68 8.79 -1.89 7.74
N TYR A 69 9.95 -1.37 7.38
CA TYR A 69 10.07 -0.16 6.60
C TYR A 69 10.73 -0.50 5.28
N THR A 70 10.31 0.15 4.20
CA THR A 70 10.95 -0.01 2.90
C THR A 70 12.36 0.55 2.93
N ASP A 71 13.28 -0.13 2.25
CA ASP A 71 14.68 0.26 2.04
C ASP A 71 14.97 0.10 0.55
N ASP A 72 15.31 1.18 -0.14
CA ASP A 72 15.33 1.24 -1.61
C ASP A 72 14.03 0.69 -2.25
N GLY A 73 12.89 1.05 -1.64
CA GLY A 73 11.56 0.55 -2.03
C GLY A 73 11.26 -0.90 -1.65
N GLU A 74 12.24 -1.69 -1.20
CA GLU A 74 12.06 -3.12 -0.94
C GLU A 74 11.13 -3.39 0.25
N PHE A 75 10.22 -4.35 0.09
CA PHE A 75 9.38 -4.89 1.17
C PHE A 75 9.30 -6.41 1.09
N GLN A 76 9.08 -7.07 2.23
CA GLN A 76 8.90 -8.52 2.29
C GLN A 76 7.42 -8.90 2.30
N TYR A 77 7.08 -9.99 1.63
CA TYR A 77 5.75 -10.60 1.65
C TYR A 77 5.83 -12.12 1.54
N ASP A 78 4.76 -12.82 1.94
CA ASP A 78 4.61 -14.26 1.75
C ASP A 78 3.77 -14.51 0.50
N ALA A 79 4.38 -15.08 -0.54
CA ALA A 79 3.71 -15.36 -1.81
C ALA A 79 2.58 -16.40 -1.70
N ASN A 80 2.56 -17.19 -0.62
CA ASN A 80 1.48 -18.15 -0.34
C ASN A 80 0.32 -17.54 0.46
N SER A 81 0.44 -16.31 0.95
CA SER A 81 -0.59 -15.62 1.70
C SER A 81 -1.59 -14.90 0.80
N SER A 82 -2.87 -14.89 1.20
CA SER A 82 -3.91 -14.08 0.56
C SER A 82 -4.02 -12.66 1.16
N ASP A 83 -3.25 -12.35 2.20
CA ASP A 83 -3.28 -11.04 2.82
C ASP A 83 -2.75 -9.96 1.85
N PRO A 84 -3.37 -8.77 1.80
CA PRO A 84 -2.80 -7.68 1.02
C PRO A 84 -1.51 -7.18 1.68
N VAL A 85 -0.73 -6.39 0.94
CA VAL A 85 0.32 -5.55 1.51
C VAL A 85 -0.16 -4.11 1.58
N CYS A 86 0.00 -3.49 2.74
CA CYS A 86 -0.45 -2.14 3.05
C CYS A 86 0.73 -1.23 3.34
N PHE A 87 0.70 -0.01 2.80
CA PHE A 87 1.78 0.98 2.94
C PHE A 87 1.31 2.22 3.69
N TYR A 88 2.21 2.79 4.49
CA TYR A 88 1.92 3.89 5.40
C TYR A 88 3.09 4.88 5.52
N ILE A 89 2.75 6.14 5.80
CA ILE A 89 3.67 7.15 6.33
C ILE A 89 3.33 7.29 7.83
N GLY A 90 4.19 6.78 8.71
CA GLY A 90 3.82 6.59 10.12
C GLY A 90 2.59 5.69 10.24
N GLU A 91 1.51 6.22 10.80
CA GLU A 91 0.19 5.55 10.88
C GLU A 91 -0.78 5.98 9.77
N VAL A 92 -0.41 6.96 8.93
CA VAL A 92 -1.24 7.41 7.81
C VAL A 92 -1.18 6.38 6.69
N ARG A 93 -2.29 5.66 6.49
CA ARG A 93 -2.40 4.64 5.43
C ARG A 93 -2.50 5.29 4.06
N LEU A 94 -1.59 4.92 3.16
CA LEU A 94 -1.64 5.29 1.75
C LEU A 94 -2.63 4.40 1.00
N GLY A 95 -2.60 3.10 1.30
CA GLY A 95 -3.49 2.10 0.74
C GLY A 95 -2.89 0.71 0.83
N CYS A 96 -3.55 -0.26 0.22
CA CYS A 96 -3.05 -1.62 0.07
C CYS A 96 -3.24 -2.12 -1.35
N SER A 97 -2.44 -3.10 -1.72
CA SER A 97 -2.55 -3.84 -2.97
C SER A 97 -2.44 -5.33 -2.70
N VAL A 98 -2.82 -6.14 -3.69
CA VAL A 98 -2.40 -7.55 -3.75
C VAL A 98 -0.87 -7.56 -3.83
N VAL A 99 -0.24 -8.53 -3.16
CA VAL A 99 1.22 -8.68 -3.20
C VAL A 99 1.73 -8.90 -4.62
N GLY A 100 2.93 -8.39 -4.90
CA GLY A 100 3.56 -8.49 -6.21
C GLY A 100 5.00 -8.00 -6.18
N ALA A 101 5.77 -8.36 -7.22
CA ALA A 101 7.16 -7.96 -7.34
C ALA A 101 7.34 -6.44 -7.47
N ILE A 102 6.35 -5.74 -8.05
CA ILE A 102 6.34 -4.30 -8.23
C ILE A 102 4.96 -3.79 -7.80
N ILE A 103 4.94 -2.79 -6.92
CA ILE A 103 3.75 -2.06 -6.52
C ILE A 103 4.02 -0.58 -6.70
N THR A 104 3.10 0.12 -7.32
CA THR A 104 3.18 1.57 -7.53
C THR A 104 2.11 2.30 -6.69
N PRO A 105 2.22 3.63 -6.51
CA PRO A 105 1.14 4.43 -5.94
C PRO A 105 -0.22 4.22 -6.64
N PHE A 106 -0.21 3.87 -7.93
CA PHE A 106 -1.42 3.67 -8.74
C PHE A 106 -2.13 2.34 -8.47
N ASP A 107 -1.44 1.39 -7.82
CA ASP A 107 -2.00 0.09 -7.45
C ASP A 107 -2.69 0.11 -6.08
N LEU A 108 -2.51 1.19 -5.32
CA LEU A 108 -3.00 1.29 -3.95
C LEU A 108 -4.50 1.60 -3.90
N SER A 109 -5.21 0.78 -3.12
CA SER A 109 -6.62 0.95 -2.79
C SER A 109 -6.84 1.14 -1.30
N ALA A 110 -7.90 1.85 -0.93
CA ALA A 110 -8.36 1.99 0.45
C ALA A 110 -9.86 1.70 0.55
N PRO A 111 -10.42 1.48 1.75
CA PRO A 111 -11.84 1.22 1.91
C PRO A 111 -12.71 2.32 1.26
N GLY A 112 -13.54 1.94 0.27
CA GLY A 112 -14.36 2.89 -0.48
C GLY A 112 -13.60 3.76 -1.49
N GLN A 113 -12.33 3.46 -1.76
CA GLN A 113 -11.42 4.20 -2.64
C GLN A 113 -10.66 3.18 -3.51
N PRO A 114 -11.21 2.81 -4.70
CA PRO A 114 -10.51 1.89 -5.58
C PRO A 114 -9.18 2.49 -6.05
N ALA A 115 -8.23 1.62 -6.39
CA ALA A 115 -7.01 2.02 -7.08
C ALA A 115 -7.35 2.75 -8.39
N GLY A 116 -6.56 3.78 -8.72
CA GLY A 116 -6.82 4.57 -9.91
C GLY A 116 -5.93 5.79 -10.03
N LEU A 117 -6.06 6.48 -11.16
CA LEU A 117 -5.21 7.62 -11.50
C LEU A 117 -5.27 8.71 -10.43
N GLN A 118 -6.46 9.11 -9.97
CA GLN A 118 -6.59 10.23 -9.05
C GLN A 118 -5.88 9.98 -7.71
N SER A 119 -6.09 8.81 -7.09
CA SER A 119 -5.41 8.44 -5.85
C SER A 119 -3.91 8.28 -6.05
N GLY A 120 -3.48 7.58 -7.11
CA GLY A 120 -2.07 7.39 -7.43
C GLY A 120 -1.32 8.72 -7.55
N TYR A 121 -1.85 9.67 -8.31
CA TYR A 121 -1.22 11.00 -8.42
C TYR A 121 -1.17 11.76 -7.10
N ASN A 122 -2.21 11.71 -6.26
CA ASN A 122 -2.18 12.38 -4.96
C ASN A 122 -1.17 11.73 -4.01
N ILE A 123 -1.00 10.41 -4.06
CA ILE A 123 0.04 9.69 -3.31
C ILE A 123 1.43 10.07 -3.85
N THR A 124 1.66 10.01 -5.16
CA THR A 124 2.94 10.43 -5.79
C THR A 124 3.30 11.87 -5.42
N ARG A 125 2.32 12.80 -5.48
CA ARG A 125 2.52 14.21 -5.08
C ARG A 125 2.97 14.32 -3.62
N LEU A 126 2.31 13.62 -2.70
CA LEU A 126 2.68 13.66 -1.28
C LEU A 126 4.08 13.09 -1.06
N LEU A 127 4.37 11.89 -1.59
CA LEU A 127 5.67 11.22 -1.40
C LEU A 127 6.83 12.06 -1.92
N ASN A 128 6.73 12.58 -3.15
CA ASN A 128 7.78 13.42 -3.73
C ASN A 128 7.91 14.79 -3.04
N SER A 129 6.84 15.29 -2.41
CA SER A 129 6.96 16.52 -1.61
C SER A 129 7.68 16.30 -0.29
N LEU A 130 7.55 15.10 0.28
CA LEU A 130 8.17 14.71 1.54
C LEU A 130 9.58 14.14 1.37
N ASP A 131 10.03 13.97 0.13
CA ASP A 131 11.36 13.49 -0.19
C ASP A 131 12.42 14.45 0.36
N VAL A 132 13.40 13.91 1.07
CA VAL A 132 14.56 14.65 1.60
C VAL A 132 15.85 14.32 0.86
N SER A 133 15.78 13.51 -0.20
CA SER A 133 16.93 13.10 -1.00
C SER A 133 17.24 14.11 -2.12
N ASP A 134 18.49 14.09 -2.59
CA ASP A 134 18.93 14.77 -3.82
C ASP A 134 19.10 13.76 -4.98
N THR A 135 18.47 12.59 -4.87
CA THR A 135 18.61 11.46 -5.81
C THR A 135 17.31 11.21 -6.58
N PRO A 136 17.32 10.35 -7.62
CA PRO A 136 16.09 9.92 -8.27
C PRO A 136 15.18 9.02 -7.41
N GLU A 137 15.71 8.42 -6.34
CA GLU A 137 14.95 7.67 -5.33
C GLU A 137 14.27 8.64 -4.35
N ILE A 138 13.21 8.18 -3.68
CA ILE A 138 12.52 8.96 -2.65
C ILE A 138 12.96 8.47 -1.28
N SER A 139 13.39 9.38 -0.40
CA SER A 139 13.72 9.08 0.99
C SER A 139 12.84 9.90 1.94
N LEU A 140 12.06 9.20 2.75
CA LEU A 140 11.25 9.85 3.79
C LEU A 140 12.06 10.02 5.08
N SER A 141 12.03 11.21 5.67
CA SER A 141 12.70 11.43 6.96
C SER A 141 12.09 10.55 8.06
N GLU A 142 12.90 10.12 9.04
CA GLU A 142 12.39 9.33 10.17
C GLU A 142 11.32 10.08 10.98
N GLU A 143 11.29 11.41 10.92
CA GLU A 143 10.29 12.23 11.61
C GLU A 143 8.88 12.01 11.07
N THR A 144 8.74 11.63 9.79
CA THR A 144 7.46 11.27 9.18
C THR A 144 6.82 10.05 9.84
N ARG A 145 7.59 9.21 10.55
CA ARG A 145 7.05 8.06 11.30
C ARG A 145 6.09 8.45 12.43
N ARG A 146 6.12 9.73 12.85
CA ARG A 146 5.20 10.29 13.86
C ARG A 146 3.86 10.75 13.26
N ALA A 147 3.70 10.71 11.94
CA ALA A 147 2.46 11.05 11.27
C ALA A 147 1.33 10.10 11.71
N THR A 148 0.16 10.66 12.01
CA THR A 148 -1.04 9.91 12.37
C THR A 148 -2.26 10.57 11.74
N GLY A 149 -3.35 9.81 11.57
CA GLY A 149 -4.59 10.29 10.99
C GLY A 149 -4.95 9.60 9.66
N ILE A 150 -5.92 10.17 8.95
CA ILE A 150 -6.51 9.57 7.75
C ILE A 150 -6.52 10.62 6.65
N ILE A 151 -6.05 10.24 5.46
CA ILE A 151 -6.10 11.05 4.25
C ILE A 151 -6.94 10.34 3.20
N THR A 152 -7.81 11.08 2.50
CA THR A 152 -8.60 10.53 1.39
C THR A 152 -7.93 10.89 0.07
N PHE A 153 -7.27 9.92 -0.57
CA PHE A 153 -6.47 10.20 -1.77
C PHE A 153 -7.27 10.29 -3.08
N ALA A 154 -8.46 9.68 -3.20
CA ALA A 154 -9.23 9.71 -4.45
C ALA A 154 -10.16 10.95 -4.59
N VAL A 155 -9.77 12.07 -3.97
CA VAL A 155 -10.42 13.38 -4.14
C VAL A 155 -9.72 14.22 -5.22
N SER A 156 -10.36 15.29 -5.67
CA SER A 156 -9.76 16.19 -6.67
C SER A 156 -8.48 16.86 -6.16
N ASP A 157 -7.62 17.31 -7.08
CA ASP A 157 -6.34 17.93 -6.75
C ASP A 157 -6.48 19.13 -5.80
N ALA A 158 -7.53 19.93 -5.99
CA ALA A 158 -7.82 21.10 -5.17
C ALA A 158 -8.25 20.71 -3.75
N VAL A 159 -9.09 19.68 -3.60
CA VAL A 159 -9.52 19.19 -2.27
C VAL A 159 -8.34 18.60 -1.53
N PHE A 160 -7.54 17.77 -2.21
CA PHE A 160 -6.36 17.14 -1.62
C PHE A 160 -5.33 18.18 -1.15
N ALA A 161 -5.07 19.22 -1.95
CA ALA A 161 -4.10 20.27 -1.60
C ALA A 161 -4.52 21.13 -0.39
N THR A 162 -5.81 21.09 -0.01
CA THR A 162 -6.35 21.83 1.14
C THR A 162 -6.71 20.93 2.32
N ASP A 163 -6.46 19.62 2.21
CA ASP A 163 -6.67 18.68 3.31
C ASP A 163 -5.77 19.06 4.49
N GLU A 164 -6.35 19.15 5.69
CA GLU A 164 -5.65 19.65 6.88
C GLU A 164 -4.42 18.81 7.23
N LEU A 165 -4.51 17.49 7.07
CA LEU A 165 -3.42 16.58 7.38
C LEU A 165 -2.35 16.61 6.28
N VAL A 166 -2.74 16.71 5.01
CA VAL A 166 -1.77 16.91 3.91
C VAL A 166 -0.97 18.19 4.12
N VAL A 167 -1.65 19.31 4.42
CA VAL A 167 -1.01 20.60 4.69
C VAL A 167 -0.09 20.51 5.90
N ASP A 168 -0.51 19.84 6.97
CA ASP A 168 0.31 19.65 8.17
C ASP A 168 1.57 18.82 7.90
N LEU A 169 1.46 17.69 7.19
CA LEU A 169 2.59 16.84 6.83
C LEU A 169 3.60 17.61 5.99
N VAL A 170 3.13 18.31 4.97
CA VAL A 170 3.99 19.11 4.08
C VAL A 170 4.70 20.22 4.86
N ASN A 171 3.97 21.00 5.68
CA ASN A 171 4.58 22.08 6.45
C ASN A 171 5.63 21.59 7.46
N ARG A 172 5.47 20.38 8.00
CA ARG A 172 6.37 19.83 9.02
C ARG A 172 7.58 19.11 8.42
N TYR A 173 7.38 18.39 7.32
CA TYR A 173 8.33 17.38 6.87
C TYR A 173 8.82 17.56 5.43
N ALA A 174 8.15 18.35 4.60
CA ALA A 174 8.64 18.64 3.24
C ALA A 174 9.78 19.68 3.30
N PRO A 175 10.93 19.46 2.63
CA PRO A 175 12.01 20.44 2.59
C PRO A 175 11.59 21.82 2.07
N GLU A 176 10.74 21.83 1.02
CA GLU A 176 10.24 23.06 0.39
C GLU A 176 8.98 23.60 1.09
N GLY A 177 8.39 22.86 2.04
CA GLY A 177 7.15 23.24 2.72
C GLY A 177 5.94 23.42 1.79
N VAL A 178 6.00 22.87 0.57
CA VAL A 178 4.95 23.01 -0.45
C VAL A 178 4.63 21.65 -1.06
N LEU A 179 3.34 21.36 -1.25
CA LEU A 179 2.87 20.18 -1.94
C LEU A 179 3.09 20.36 -3.45
N LEU A 180 3.72 19.38 -4.09
CA LEU A 180 3.89 19.34 -5.53
C LEU A 180 2.56 19.44 -6.27
N SER A 181 2.58 20.16 -7.39
CA SER A 181 1.44 20.25 -8.29
C SER A 181 1.22 18.94 -9.06
N ARG A 182 0.04 18.81 -9.66
CA ARG A 182 -0.28 17.68 -10.55
C ARG A 182 0.66 17.62 -11.76
N GLU A 183 1.01 18.77 -12.31
CA GLU A 183 1.92 18.89 -13.45
C GLU A 183 3.34 18.46 -13.07
N GLN A 184 3.85 18.91 -11.92
CA GLN A 184 5.17 18.51 -11.42
C GLN A 184 5.25 16.99 -11.21
N ALA A 185 4.24 16.40 -10.56
CA ALA A 185 4.18 14.94 -10.40
C ALA A 185 4.11 14.21 -11.75
N SER A 186 3.37 14.75 -12.72
CA SER A 186 3.31 14.17 -14.07
C SER A 186 4.66 14.19 -14.79
N ASN A 187 5.46 15.23 -14.59
CA ASN A 187 6.80 15.31 -15.18
C ASN A 187 7.75 14.29 -14.52
N LEU A 188 7.70 14.14 -13.20
CA LEU A 188 8.50 13.15 -12.48
C LEU A 188 8.19 11.71 -12.94
N ILE A 189 6.90 11.38 -13.07
CA ILE A 189 6.46 10.08 -13.60
C ILE A 189 6.94 9.89 -15.04
N ALA A 190 6.87 10.94 -15.87
CA ALA A 190 7.34 10.86 -17.25
C ALA A 190 8.85 10.62 -17.31
N ASP A 191 9.63 11.23 -16.42
CA ASP A 191 11.08 11.11 -16.38
C ASP A 191 11.58 9.80 -15.74
N ASN A 192 10.68 8.99 -15.18
CA ASN A 192 11.01 7.68 -14.63
C ASN A 192 11.66 6.78 -15.70
N ALA A 193 12.77 6.12 -15.34
CA ALA A 193 13.58 5.33 -16.28
C ALA A 193 12.83 4.14 -16.90
N ASP A 194 11.95 3.48 -16.15
CA ASP A 194 11.13 2.38 -16.64
C ASP A 194 10.08 2.88 -17.63
N VAL A 195 9.48 4.04 -17.34
CA VAL A 195 8.54 4.72 -18.24
C VAL A 195 9.24 5.12 -19.54
N GLN A 196 10.44 5.71 -19.47
CA GLN A 196 11.24 6.07 -20.65
C GLN A 196 11.63 4.84 -21.47
N THR A 197 11.99 3.74 -20.81
CA THR A 197 12.29 2.46 -21.48
C THR A 197 11.06 1.92 -22.21
N ALA A 198 9.89 1.94 -21.56
CA ALA A 198 8.64 1.51 -22.16
C ALA A 198 8.27 2.37 -23.39
N ILE A 199 8.43 3.70 -23.30
CA ILE A 199 8.21 4.63 -24.42
C ILE A 199 9.17 4.31 -25.58
N SER A 200 10.45 4.07 -25.29
CA SER A 200 11.45 3.72 -26.31
C SER A 200 11.10 2.42 -27.03
N ASN A 201 10.76 1.36 -26.28
CA ASN A 201 10.34 0.07 -26.83
C ASN A 201 9.09 0.21 -27.69
N LEU A 202 8.10 0.97 -27.24
CA LEU A 202 6.89 1.23 -27.99
C LEU A 202 7.19 1.94 -29.31
N ASN A 203 8.01 2.99 -29.28
CA ASN A 203 8.43 3.71 -30.49
C ASN A 203 9.17 2.81 -31.47
N GLN A 204 10.02 1.91 -30.99
CA GLN A 204 10.69 0.92 -31.83
C GLN A 204 9.68 -0.01 -32.52
N VAL A 205 8.76 -0.59 -31.76
CA VAL A 205 7.72 -1.51 -32.29
C VAL A 205 6.82 -0.80 -33.30
N LEU A 206 6.43 0.45 -33.03
CA LEU A 206 5.66 1.24 -33.99
C LEU A 206 6.44 1.49 -35.27
N ASN A 207 7.72 1.86 -35.17
CA ASN A 207 8.55 2.14 -36.33
C ASN A 207 8.75 0.89 -37.20
N GLU A 208 8.99 -0.27 -36.58
CA GLU A 208 9.04 -1.56 -37.27
C GLU A 208 7.72 -1.88 -37.98
N SER A 209 6.60 -1.73 -37.27
CA SER A 209 5.26 -2.01 -37.80
C SER A 209 4.89 -1.08 -38.98
N VAL A 210 5.22 0.21 -38.88
CA VAL A 210 4.93 1.19 -39.93
C VAL A 210 5.88 1.02 -41.13
N SER A 211 7.12 0.58 -40.92
CA SER A 211 8.08 0.33 -42.01
C SER A 211 7.63 -0.77 -42.98
N GLY A 212 6.81 -1.72 -42.51
CA GLY A 212 6.21 -2.76 -43.35
C GLY A 212 5.08 -2.25 -44.26
N ILE A 213 4.49 -1.10 -43.93
CA ILE A 213 3.36 -0.54 -44.68
C ILE A 213 3.85 0.09 -45.98
N THR A 214 3.56 -0.58 -47.10
CA THR A 214 3.88 -0.04 -48.43
C THR A 214 2.62 0.44 -49.13
N ILE A 215 2.59 1.74 -49.47
CA ILE A 215 1.50 2.34 -50.26
C ILE A 215 1.96 2.50 -51.71
N ARG A 216 1.22 1.92 -52.65
CA ARG A 216 1.50 2.05 -54.09
C ARG A 216 0.24 2.47 -54.84
N TRP A 217 0.40 3.32 -55.84
CA TRP A 217 -0.68 3.62 -56.78
C TRP A 217 -1.08 2.36 -57.56
N ASN A 218 -2.38 2.17 -57.78
CA ASN A 218 -2.89 1.06 -58.58
C ASN A 218 -3.74 1.57 -59.76
N GLY A 219 -3.15 1.52 -60.95
CA GLY A 219 -3.80 1.92 -62.20
C GLY A 219 -4.84 0.95 -62.76
N ALA A 220 -4.99 -0.24 -62.18
CA ALA A 220 -6.02 -1.20 -62.57
C ALA A 220 -7.37 -0.92 -61.89
N LEU A 221 -7.43 0.02 -60.94
CA LEU A 221 -8.67 0.43 -60.30
C LEU A 221 -9.48 1.31 -61.27
N THR A 222 -10.79 1.11 -61.30
CA THR A 222 -11.73 1.88 -62.15
C THR A 222 -11.92 3.34 -61.70
N GLY A 223 -11.19 3.79 -60.69
CA GLY A 223 -11.15 5.15 -60.15
C GLY A 223 -9.84 5.41 -59.39
N PRO A 224 -9.57 6.66 -58.93
CA PRO A 224 -8.35 6.95 -58.17
C PRO A 224 -8.28 6.09 -56.90
N GLY A 225 -7.17 5.38 -56.72
CA GLY A 225 -6.97 4.51 -55.56
C GLY A 225 -5.54 4.05 -55.37
N VAL A 226 -5.25 3.60 -54.16
CA VAL A 226 -3.96 3.06 -53.74
C VAL A 226 -4.16 1.67 -53.14
N LEU A 227 -3.17 0.81 -53.26
CA LEU A 227 -3.07 -0.43 -52.50
C LEU A 227 -2.15 -0.18 -51.31
N ALA A 228 -2.63 -0.54 -50.11
CA ALA A 228 -1.79 -0.67 -48.94
C ALA A 228 -1.49 -2.16 -48.74
N HIS A 229 -0.20 -2.52 -48.70
CA HIS A 229 0.23 -3.79 -48.14
C HIS A 229 0.61 -3.52 -46.69
N ILE A 230 0.01 -4.27 -45.77
CA ILE A 230 0.25 -4.21 -44.32
C ILE A 230 0.92 -5.53 -43.94
#